data_AF-A0A5K1DA79-F1
#
_entry.id   AF-A0A5K1DA79-F1
#
_cell.length_a   1.000
_cell.length_b   1.000
_cell.length_c   1.000
_cell.angle_alpha   90.00
_cell.angle_beta   90.00
_cell.angle_gamma   90.00
#
_symmetry.space_group_name_H-M   'P 1'
#
loop_
_entity.id
_entity.type
_entity.pdbx_description
1 polymer ?
#
loop_
_entity_poly.entity_id
_entity_poly.type
_entity_poly.pdbx_seq_one_letter_code
_entity_poly.pdbx_strand_id
1 'polypeptide(L)' 'VNLLMTVHHKNLVSFVGFCDEGMNLIVLYEYMQNGSLRDLLS' A
#
# COMPACT_ATOMS: atom_id res chain seq x y z
N VAL A 1 -10.29 -4.50 -5.82
CA VAL A 1 -9.26 -5.24 -5.06
C VAL A 1 -8.32 -6.08 -5.93
N ASN A 2 -8.79 -6.80 -6.95
CA ASN A 2 -7.93 -7.68 -7.77
C ASN A 2 -6.77 -6.98 -8.50
N LEU A 3 -6.92 -5.73 -8.93
CA LEU A 3 -5.85 -5.01 -9.64
C LEU A 3 -4.63 -4.75 -8.74
N LEU A 4 -4.84 -4.47 -7.45
CA LEU A 4 -3.75 -4.21 -6.52
C LEU A 4 -2.96 -5.47 -6.18
N MET A 5 -3.56 -6.65 -6.36
CA MET A 5 -2.90 -7.94 -6.13
C MET A 5 -2.02 -8.40 -7.30
N THR A 6 -2.22 -7.83 -8.49
CA THR A 6 -1.52 -8.29 -9.72
C THR A 6 -0.44 -7.33 -10.21
N VAL A 7 -0.41 -6.10 -9.67
CA VAL A 7 0.57 -5.10 -10.07
C VAL A 7 1.79 -5.16 -9.15
N HIS A 8 2.90 -5.63 -9.71
CA HIS A 8 4.22 -5.57 -9.09
C HIS A 8 5.11 -4.65 -9.93
N HIS A 9 5.41 -3.45 -9.43
CA HIS A 9 6.21 -2.46 -10.15
C HIS A 9 7.16 -1.73 -9.21
N LYS A 10 8.39 -1.48 -9.64
CA LYS A 10 9.48 -0.90 -8.82
C LYS A 10 9.19 0.47 -8.18
N ASN A 11 8.22 1.21 -8.72
CA ASN A 11 7.85 2.56 -8.23
C ASN A 11 6.48 2.58 -7.51
N LEU A 12 5.90 1.40 -7.25
CA LEU A 12 4.69 1.26 -6.46
C LEU A 12 5.04 0.45 -5.23
N VAL A 13 4.47 0.84 -4.09
CA VAL A 13 4.64 0.06 -2.85
C VAL A 13 4.05 -1.34 -3.04
N SER A 14 4.76 -2.37 -2.58
CA SER A 14 4.28 -3.74 -2.74
C SER A 14 3.06 -3.96 -1.85
N PHE A 15 1.97 -4.38 -2.49
CA PHE A 15 0.77 -4.80 -1.80
C PHE A 15 0.94 -6.24 -1.31
N VAL A 16 0.60 -6.49 -0.04
CA VAL A 16 0.73 -7.82 0.59
C VAL A 16 -0.63 -8.51 0.68
N GLY A 17 -1.67 -7.76 1.05
CA GLY A 17 -3.01 -8.33 1.22
C GLY A 17 -3.99 -7.34 1.83
N PHE A 18 -5.23 -7.80 2.03
CA PHE A 18 -6.25 -7.01 2.70
C PHE A 18 -7.16 -7.90 3.53
N CYS A 19 -7.81 -7.31 4.53
CA CYS A 19 -8.95 -7.89 5.23
C CYS A 19 -10.16 -6.99 4.97
N ASP A 20 -11.27 -7.58 4.54
CA ASP A 20 -12.53 -6.88 4.30
C ASP A 20 -13.61 -7.51 5.19
N GLU A 21 -13.97 -6.80 6.25
CA GLU A 21 -15.04 -7.16 7.19
C GLU A 21 -16.21 -6.17 7.05
N GLY A 22 -16.56 -5.81 5.80
CA GLY A 22 -17.71 -4.98 5.47
C GLY A 22 -17.46 -3.50 5.72
N MET A 23 -17.64 -3.05 6.97
CA MET A 23 -17.37 -1.64 7.32
C MET A 23 -15.89 -1.36 7.58
N ASN A 24 -15.09 -2.42 7.78
CA ASN A 24 -13.68 -2.31 8.07
C ASN A 24 -12.87 -2.89 6.91
N LEU A 25 -12.09 -2.03 6.26
CA LEU A 25 -11.10 -2.43 5.27
C LEU A 25 -9.70 -2.18 5.84
N ILE A 26 -8.93 -3.26 5.96
CA ILE A 26 -7.53 -3.22 6.37
C ILE A 26 -6.67 -3.56 5.16
N VAL A 27 -5.65 -2.74 4.90
CA VAL A 27 -4.72 -2.90 3.77
C VAL A 27 -3.33 -3.16 4.33
N LEU A 28 -2.72 -4.27 3.93
CA LEU A 28 -1.36 -4.66 4.28
C LEU A 28 -0.44 -4.34 3.10
N TYR A 29 0.56 -3.51 3.33
CA TYR A 29 1.56 -3.11 2.34
C TYR A 29 2.92 -2.90 3.02
N GLU A 30 3.99 -2.88 2.23
CA GLU A 30 5.34 -2.67 2.75
C GLU A 30 5.48 -1.32 3.46
N TYR A 31 6.09 -1.33 4.65
CA TYR A 31 6.29 -0.11 5.42
C TYR A 31 7.33 0.81 4.76
N MET A 32 6.92 2.05 4.52
CA MET A 32 7.78 3.08 3.93
C MET A 32 8.45 3.89 5.05
N GLN A 33 9.65 3.46 5.47
CA GLN A 33 10.36 4.04 6.62
C GLN A 33 10.58 5.55 6.54
N ASN A 34 10.74 6.09 5.34
CA ASN A 34 11.00 7.51 5.14
C ASN A 34 9.74 8.37 5.14
N GLY A 35 8.53 7.79 5.24
CA GLY A 35 7.29 8.56 5.18
C GLY A 35 6.98 9.06 3.76
N SER A 36 6.25 10.17 3.64
CA SER A 36 5.81 10.67 2.34
C SER A 36 6.87 11.53 1.65
N LEU A 37 6.87 11.55 0.31
CA LEU A 37 7.74 12.45 -0.45
C LEU A 37 7.49 13.92 -0.12
N ARG A 38 6.25 14.28 0.24
CA ARG A 38 5.92 15.63 0.70
C ARG A 38 6.72 15.96 1.95
N ASP A 39 6.73 15.08 2.94
CA ASP A 39 7.43 15.33 4.21
C ASP A 39 8.96 15.43 4.02
N LEU A 40 9.53 14.71 3.05
CA LEU A 40 10.95 14.82 2.74
C LEU A 40 11.36 16.07 1.97
N LEU A 41 10.45 16.64 1.18
CA LEU A 41 10.76 17.70 0.21
C LEU A 41 10.14 19.05 0.57
N SER A 42 9.39 19.15 1.67
CA SER A 42 8.78 20.38 2.16
C SER A 42 9.71 21.17 3.07
#